data_AF-B0MB89-F1
#
_entry.id   AF-B0MB89-F1
#
_cell.length_a   1.000
_cell.length_b   1.000
_cell.length_c   1.000
_cell.angle_alpha   90.00
_cell.angle_beta   90.00
_cell.angle_gamma   90.00
#
_symmetry.space_group_name_H-M   'P 1'
#
loop_
_entity.id
_entity.type
_entity.pdbx_description
1 polymer ?
#
loop_
_entity_poly.entity_id
_entity_poly.type
_entity_poly.pdbx_seq_one_letter_code
_entity_poly.pdbx_strand_id
1 'polypeptide(L)'
;MKKRLLFIVAIFALAILSGGCSKEVKEYNIDDLLKNYSKVEKSIEKETQYWSDDEKKSTKYVDIVEKYAKKNGFELNQKIIVRGKLESILGGSIFLKANSEKSDSFMCSFAKFKLPPKIALLEPGENITVEGTLFNSGTEKGEPYVSIYFDDCKIKSPSLKEMESIEFNDNISDIISTEYSQHRIMGTVSSVIKIPETVEKRQEMLDNYNSSVNGEFQFVSAYRYGTHSVNFELADGKHLMCFVNERNGTLPEEGDKVSLIGEHFTYDGYECVDANESPIYIFNDK
;
A
#
# COMPACT_ATOMS: atom_id res chain seq x y z
N MET A 1 10.54 6.95 68.73
CA MET A 1 10.34 6.32 67.39
C MET A 1 9.32 7.11 66.55
N LYS A 2 9.57 8.40 66.25
CA LYS A 2 8.62 9.25 65.48
C LYS A 2 9.27 10.13 64.40
N LYS A 3 10.57 9.99 64.14
CA LYS A 3 11.30 10.80 63.14
C LYS A 3 11.79 10.01 61.91
N ARG A 4 11.51 8.71 61.82
CA ARG A 4 11.90 7.86 60.67
C ARG A 4 10.75 7.46 59.75
N LEU A 5 9.50 7.81 60.07
CA LEU A 5 8.33 7.50 59.24
C LEU A 5 7.95 8.60 58.23
N LEU A 6 8.49 9.81 58.37
CA LEU A 6 8.18 10.94 57.47
C LEU A 6 8.96 10.91 56.15
N PHE A 7 10.04 10.13 56.06
CA PHE A 7 10.85 10.04 54.84
C PHE A 7 10.33 9.03 53.81
N ILE A 8 9.52 8.04 54.22
CA ILE A 8 9.01 7.01 53.29
C ILE A 8 7.74 7.48 52.58
N VAL A 9 6.97 8.39 53.18
CA VAL A 9 5.76 8.97 52.55
C VAL A 9 6.12 10.06 51.53
N ALA A 10 7.24 10.77 51.72
CA ALA A 10 7.69 11.80 50.77
C ALA A 10 8.28 11.23 49.47
N ILE A 11 8.85 10.01 49.50
CA ILE A 11 9.40 9.35 48.30
C ILE A 11 8.29 8.66 47.48
N PHE A 12 7.22 8.20 48.13
CA PHE A 12 6.06 7.64 47.40
C PHE A 12 5.11 8.71 46.82
N ALA A 13 5.14 9.94 47.32
CA ALA A 13 4.37 11.06 46.75
C ALA A 13 5.05 11.72 45.53
N LEU A 14 6.34 11.42 45.25
CA LEU A 14 7.06 11.95 44.08
C LEU A 14 7.07 11.00 42.87
N ALA A 15 6.51 9.79 42.98
CA ALA A 15 6.50 8.80 41.89
C ALA A 15 5.23 8.84 41.01
N ILE A 16 4.33 9.82 41.19
CA ILE A 16 3.08 9.96 40.41
C ILE A 16 3.07 11.25 39.55
N LEU A 17 4.23 11.82 39.24
CA LEU A 17 4.33 13.02 38.39
C LEU A 17 5.23 12.87 37.15
N SER A 18 5.52 11.64 36.74
CA SER A 18 6.16 11.36 35.44
C SER A 18 5.35 10.41 34.55
N GLY A 19 4.03 10.33 34.79
CA GLY A 19 3.10 9.95 33.72
C GLY A 19 2.95 11.14 32.79
N GLY A 20 3.96 11.39 31.94
CA GLY A 20 3.79 12.33 30.83
C GLY A 20 2.50 11.95 30.11
N CYS A 21 1.57 12.88 29.99
CA CYS A 21 0.33 12.72 29.23
C CYS A 21 0.68 12.32 27.79
N SER A 22 0.88 11.04 27.52
CA SER A 22 0.73 10.50 26.18
C SER A 22 -0.73 10.75 25.85
N LYS A 23 -1.00 11.69 24.93
CA LYS A 23 -2.33 11.79 24.30
C LYS A 23 -2.70 10.36 23.90
N GLU A 24 -3.77 9.85 24.47
CA GLU A 24 -4.28 8.52 24.18
C GLU A 24 -4.55 8.46 22.66
N VAL A 25 -3.96 7.47 21.99
CA VAL A 25 -4.12 7.31 20.54
C VAL A 25 -5.57 6.93 20.29
N LYS A 26 -6.31 7.81 19.60
CA LYS A 26 -7.73 7.56 19.32
C LYS A 26 -7.88 6.40 18.35
N GLU A 27 -8.80 5.50 18.66
CA GLU A 27 -9.18 4.38 17.81
C GLU A 27 -10.52 4.65 17.13
N TYR A 28 -10.61 4.29 15.85
CA TYR A 28 -11.80 4.42 15.02
C TYR A 28 -12.11 3.09 14.32
N ASN A 29 -13.38 2.76 14.18
CA ASN A 29 -13.80 1.91 13.06
C ASN A 29 -13.82 2.76 11.78
N ILE A 30 -13.55 2.16 10.63
CA ILE A 30 -13.47 2.87 9.34
C ILE A 30 -14.70 3.74 9.05
N ASP A 31 -15.91 3.23 9.28
CA ASP A 31 -17.15 3.97 9.03
C ASP A 31 -17.26 5.24 9.89
N ASP A 32 -16.76 5.19 11.13
CA ASP A 32 -16.78 6.34 12.04
C ASP A 32 -15.72 7.37 11.67
N LEU A 33 -14.55 6.93 11.21
CA LEU A 33 -13.51 7.81 10.70
C LEU A 33 -14.00 8.58 9.46
N LEU A 34 -14.56 7.86 8.48
CA LEU A 34 -14.97 8.41 7.19
C LEU A 34 -16.08 9.46 7.31
N LYS A 35 -16.97 9.37 8.32
CA LYS A 35 -18.00 10.40 8.59
C LYS A 35 -17.45 11.82 8.67
N ASN A 36 -16.26 11.98 9.23
CA ASN A 36 -15.61 13.27 9.38
C ASN A 36 -14.46 13.45 8.40
N TYR A 37 -13.67 12.41 8.13
CA TYR A 37 -12.54 12.46 7.21
C TYR A 37 -12.97 12.88 5.79
N SER A 38 -14.03 12.27 5.23
CA SER A 38 -14.53 12.64 3.90
C SER A 38 -15.12 14.05 3.84
N LYS A 39 -15.52 14.65 4.97
CA LYS A 39 -15.92 16.07 5.01
C LYS A 39 -14.69 16.98 4.90
N VAL A 40 -13.56 16.57 5.47
CA VAL A 40 -12.29 17.29 5.35
C VAL A 40 -11.85 17.29 3.88
N GLU A 41 -11.76 16.12 3.26
CA GLU A 41 -11.34 15.97 1.87
C GLU A 41 -12.21 16.80 0.91
N LYS A 42 -13.53 16.64 0.97
CA LYS A 42 -14.48 17.41 0.13
C LYS A 42 -14.38 18.92 0.34
N SER A 43 -14.06 19.36 1.56
CA SER A 43 -13.92 20.80 1.84
C SER A 43 -12.61 21.37 1.30
N ILE A 44 -11.51 20.62 1.42
CA ILE A 44 -10.21 20.99 0.85
C ILE A 44 -10.32 21.00 -0.68
N GLU A 45 -10.87 19.95 -1.28
CA GLU A 45 -11.05 19.84 -2.74
C GLU A 45 -11.86 21.03 -3.26
N LYS A 46 -12.99 21.34 -2.63
CA LYS A 46 -13.82 22.48 -3.04
C LYS A 46 -13.12 23.83 -2.94
N GLU A 47 -12.35 24.09 -1.87
CA GLU A 47 -11.63 25.36 -1.69
C GLU A 47 -10.39 25.46 -2.61
N THR A 48 -9.83 24.32 -3.02
CA THR A 48 -8.58 24.24 -3.79
C THR A 48 -8.74 23.68 -5.20
N GLN A 49 -9.99 23.56 -5.70
CA GLN A 49 -10.33 22.92 -6.98
C GLN A 49 -9.64 23.54 -8.21
N TYR A 50 -9.26 24.83 -8.13
CA TYR A 50 -8.59 25.56 -9.20
C TYR A 50 -7.14 25.95 -8.86
N TRP A 51 -6.59 25.39 -7.78
CA TRP A 51 -5.21 25.65 -7.39
C TRP A 51 -4.27 24.78 -8.20
N SER A 52 -3.14 25.37 -8.58
CA SER A 52 -1.99 24.67 -9.15
C SER A 52 -1.29 23.76 -8.13
N ASP A 53 -0.49 22.82 -8.61
CA ASP A 53 0.32 21.94 -7.76
C ASP A 53 1.34 22.72 -6.91
N ASP A 54 1.86 23.84 -7.42
CA ASP A 54 2.78 24.70 -6.68
C ASP A 54 2.05 25.46 -5.56
N GLU A 55 0.82 25.91 -5.78
CA GLU A 55 0.00 26.49 -4.71
C GLU A 55 -0.29 25.46 -3.61
N LYS A 56 -0.44 24.18 -3.95
CA LYS A 56 -0.62 23.08 -2.99
C LYS A 56 0.67 22.70 -2.23
N LYS A 57 1.83 23.23 -2.62
CA LYS A 57 3.10 23.10 -1.89
C LYS A 57 3.42 24.31 -1.01
N SER A 58 2.44 25.18 -0.77
CA SER A 58 2.63 26.40 0.03
C SER A 58 2.16 26.23 1.48
N THR A 59 2.64 27.10 2.37
CA THR A 59 2.11 27.23 3.75
C THR A 59 0.60 27.51 3.76
N LYS A 60 0.10 28.27 2.77
CA LYS A 60 -1.33 28.54 2.63
C LYS A 60 -2.15 27.27 2.44
N TYR A 61 -1.63 26.27 1.74
CA TYR A 61 -2.30 24.97 1.60
C TYR A 61 -2.32 24.21 2.94
N VAL A 62 -1.21 24.22 3.68
CA VAL A 62 -1.13 23.65 5.04
C VAL A 62 -2.19 24.25 5.96
N ASP A 63 -2.35 25.58 5.93
CA ASP A 63 -3.36 26.29 6.72
C ASP A 63 -4.80 25.87 6.37
N ILE A 64 -5.09 25.62 5.08
CA ILE A 64 -6.40 25.13 4.63
C ILE A 64 -6.66 23.72 5.15
N VAL A 65 -5.69 22.82 5.05
CA VAL A 65 -5.83 21.46 5.58
C VAL A 65 -6.05 21.49 7.10
N GLU A 66 -5.25 22.28 7.82
CA GLU A 66 -5.40 22.42 9.28
C GLU A 66 -6.78 22.97 9.67
N LYS A 67 -7.25 24.02 8.99
CA LYS A 67 -8.58 24.62 9.19
C LYS A 67 -9.68 23.57 9.09
N TYR A 68 -9.66 22.75 8.05
CA TYR A 68 -10.71 21.75 7.84
C TYR A 68 -10.57 20.51 8.71
N ALA A 69 -9.34 20.08 9.00
CA ALA A 69 -9.08 19.03 9.99
C ALA A 69 -9.65 19.41 11.36
N LYS A 70 -9.28 20.59 11.88
CA LYS A 70 -9.78 21.10 13.18
C LYS A 70 -11.29 21.23 13.23
N LYS A 71 -11.91 21.76 12.15
CA LYS A 71 -13.37 21.89 12.05
C LYS A 71 -14.11 20.56 12.16
N ASN A 72 -13.46 19.46 11.78
CA ASN A 72 -14.04 18.11 11.81
C ASN A 72 -13.46 17.23 12.94
N GLY A 73 -12.79 17.83 13.93
CA GLY A 73 -12.34 17.13 15.13
C GLY A 73 -11.01 16.39 15.01
N PHE A 74 -10.20 16.74 13.99
CA PHE A 74 -8.85 16.22 13.79
C PHE A 74 -7.79 17.30 14.00
N GLU A 75 -6.54 16.87 14.16
CA GLU A 75 -5.36 17.73 14.19
C GLU A 75 -4.38 17.30 13.08
N LEU A 76 -3.51 18.21 12.63
CA LEU A 76 -2.37 17.81 11.80
C LEU A 76 -1.46 16.87 12.58
N ASN A 77 -0.80 15.94 11.88
CA ASN A 77 0.11 14.95 12.48
C ASN A 77 -0.55 14.09 13.58
N GLN A 78 -1.87 13.94 13.55
CA GLN A 78 -2.58 13.18 14.56
C GLN A 78 -2.39 11.69 14.33
N LYS A 79 -1.75 11.00 15.28
CA LYS A 79 -1.71 9.54 15.31
C LYS A 79 -3.06 8.96 15.71
N ILE A 80 -3.55 8.02 14.92
CA ILE A 80 -4.79 7.29 15.18
C ILE A 80 -4.62 5.80 14.88
N ILE A 81 -5.56 5.00 15.37
CA ILE A 81 -5.74 3.60 15.01
C ILE A 81 -7.05 3.46 14.25
N VAL A 82 -7.05 2.70 13.16
CA VAL A 82 -8.21 2.43 12.31
C VAL A 82 -8.43 0.93 12.23
N ARG A 83 -9.65 0.48 12.51
CA ARG A 83 -10.11 -0.89 12.32
C ARG A 83 -11.01 -0.97 11.09
N GLY A 84 -10.75 -1.94 10.23
CA GLY A 84 -11.53 -2.15 9.01
C GLY A 84 -11.27 -3.52 8.40
N LYS A 85 -12.00 -3.82 7.33
CA LYS A 85 -11.72 -5.01 6.51
C LYS A 85 -10.73 -4.65 5.41
N LEU A 86 -9.72 -5.48 5.21
CA LEU A 86 -8.82 -5.36 4.07
C LEU A 86 -9.62 -5.55 2.78
N GLU A 87 -9.53 -4.60 1.86
CA GLU A 87 -10.16 -4.68 0.54
C GLU A 87 -9.15 -5.15 -0.50
N SER A 88 -8.01 -4.47 -0.53
CA SER A 88 -6.95 -4.74 -1.49
C SER A 88 -5.62 -4.20 -0.97
N ILE A 89 -4.55 -4.59 -1.64
CA ILE A 89 -3.19 -4.11 -1.41
C ILE A 89 -2.68 -3.66 -2.77
N LEU A 90 -2.13 -2.46 -2.89
CA LEU A 90 -1.65 -1.90 -4.15
C LEU A 90 -0.54 -0.89 -3.90
N GLY A 91 0.55 -0.95 -4.68
CA GLY A 91 1.54 0.13 -4.77
C GLY A 91 2.14 0.57 -3.43
N GLY A 92 2.35 -0.36 -2.49
CA GLY A 92 2.87 -0.02 -1.16
C GLY A 92 1.83 0.46 -0.13
N SER A 93 0.55 0.42 -0.48
CA SER A 93 -0.58 0.80 0.37
C SER A 93 -1.54 -0.37 0.55
N ILE A 94 -2.37 -0.28 1.60
CA ILE A 94 -3.53 -1.15 1.78
C ILE A 94 -4.80 -0.31 1.73
N PHE A 95 -5.88 -0.90 1.24
CA PHE A 95 -7.18 -0.26 1.14
C PHE A 95 -8.13 -0.96 2.11
N LEU A 96 -8.81 -0.18 2.94
CA LEU A 96 -9.80 -0.67 3.87
C LEU A 96 -11.20 -0.41 3.31
N LYS A 97 -12.06 -1.43 3.35
CA LYS A 97 -13.44 -1.34 2.87
C LYS A 97 -14.35 -0.71 3.92
N ALA A 98 -15.08 0.34 3.52
CA ALA A 98 -16.21 0.87 4.28
C ALA A 98 -17.48 0.03 4.06
N ASN A 99 -18.41 0.05 5.01
CA ASN A 99 -19.69 -0.66 4.87
C ASN A 99 -20.71 0.09 3.97
N SER A 100 -20.42 1.31 3.53
CA SER A 100 -21.34 2.07 2.69
C SER A 100 -21.40 1.52 1.26
N GLU A 101 -22.61 1.50 0.67
CA GLU A 101 -22.83 1.10 -0.74
C GLU A 101 -22.08 1.99 -1.76
N LYS A 102 -21.62 3.17 -1.32
CA LYS A 102 -20.68 4.01 -2.07
C LYS A 102 -19.28 3.49 -1.76
N SER A 103 -18.58 3.07 -2.80
CA SER A 103 -17.26 2.44 -2.83
C SER A 103 -16.11 3.32 -2.28
N ASP A 104 -16.27 3.83 -1.07
CA ASP A 104 -15.27 4.66 -0.41
C ASP A 104 -14.26 3.71 0.27
N SER A 105 -13.25 3.27 -0.50
CA SER A 105 -12.08 2.59 0.04
C SER A 105 -11.19 3.60 0.78
N PHE A 106 -10.73 3.29 1.98
CA PHE A 106 -9.81 4.15 2.73
C PHE A 106 -8.36 3.69 2.54
N MET A 107 -7.57 4.49 1.83
CA MET A 107 -6.17 4.19 1.56
C MET A 107 -5.31 4.43 2.81
N CYS A 108 -4.50 3.43 3.17
CA CYS A 108 -3.50 3.49 4.22
C CYS A 108 -2.11 3.35 3.59
N SER A 109 -1.37 4.45 3.52
CA SER A 109 -0.06 4.52 2.86
C SER A 109 1.07 4.21 3.84
N PHE A 110 1.96 3.30 3.46
CA PHE A 110 3.17 3.00 4.23
C PHE A 110 4.27 4.01 3.90
N ALA A 111 5.18 4.22 4.85
CA ALA A 111 6.28 5.15 4.67
C ALA A 111 7.09 4.80 3.41
N LYS A 112 7.27 5.79 2.52
CA LYS A 112 7.95 5.63 1.22
C LYS A 112 7.33 4.55 0.32
N PHE A 113 6.05 4.23 0.50
CA PHE A 113 5.34 3.17 -0.23
C PHE A 113 6.02 1.80 -0.11
N LYS A 114 6.68 1.54 1.03
CA LYS A 114 7.32 0.25 1.32
C LYS A 114 6.45 -0.57 2.25
N LEU A 115 5.72 -1.51 1.68
CA LEU A 115 4.95 -2.49 2.42
C LEU A 115 5.86 -3.63 2.90
N PRO A 116 5.89 -3.97 4.20
CA PRO A 116 6.50 -5.21 4.67
C PRO A 116 5.99 -6.44 3.89
N PRO A 117 6.86 -7.33 3.37
CA PRO A 117 6.45 -8.46 2.53
C PRO A 117 5.36 -9.33 3.14
N LYS A 118 5.42 -9.61 4.45
CA LYS A 118 4.42 -10.41 5.16
C LYS A 118 3.00 -9.82 5.10
N ILE A 119 2.86 -8.51 4.97
CA ILE A 119 1.54 -7.88 4.82
C ILE A 119 0.91 -8.24 3.47
N ALA A 120 1.73 -8.53 2.44
CA ALA A 120 1.25 -9.03 1.16
C ALA A 120 0.60 -10.42 1.25
N LEU A 121 0.75 -11.13 2.37
CA LEU A 121 0.09 -12.43 2.62
C LEU A 121 -1.34 -12.28 3.17
N LEU A 122 -1.77 -11.07 3.53
CA LEU A 122 -3.12 -10.87 4.05
C LEU A 122 -4.17 -11.01 2.96
N GLU A 123 -5.28 -11.64 3.32
CA GLU A 123 -6.37 -11.91 2.41
C GLU A 123 -7.40 -10.76 2.42
N PRO A 124 -7.91 -10.33 1.24
CA PRO A 124 -9.09 -9.49 1.19
C PRO A 124 -10.26 -10.06 2.02
N GLY A 125 -10.92 -9.20 2.79
CA GLY A 125 -12.02 -9.55 3.68
C GLY A 125 -11.62 -9.73 5.15
N GLU A 126 -10.32 -9.92 5.44
CA GLU A 126 -9.82 -10.04 6.80
C GLU A 126 -9.99 -8.73 7.59
N ASN A 127 -10.30 -8.84 8.89
CA ASN A 127 -10.33 -7.67 9.78
C ASN A 127 -8.90 -7.32 10.18
N ILE A 128 -8.50 -6.09 9.92
CA ILE A 128 -7.18 -5.58 10.26
C ILE A 128 -7.26 -4.28 11.05
N THR A 129 -6.18 -3.99 11.77
CA THR A 129 -6.00 -2.77 12.54
C THR A 129 -4.74 -2.07 12.08
N VAL A 130 -4.85 -0.79 11.73
CA VAL A 130 -3.76 0.02 11.18
C VAL A 130 -3.54 1.23 12.08
N GLU A 131 -2.32 1.44 12.54
CA GLU A 131 -1.88 2.69 13.18
C GLU A 131 -1.23 3.56 12.12
N GLY A 132 -1.52 4.86 12.10
CA GLY A 132 -0.95 5.79 11.14
C GLY A 132 -1.17 7.24 11.55
N THR A 133 -0.81 8.15 10.67
CA THR A 133 -0.84 9.60 10.90
C THR A 133 -1.81 10.27 9.94
N LEU A 134 -2.83 10.95 10.47
CA LEU A 134 -3.69 11.82 9.68
C LEU A 134 -2.97 13.13 9.36
N PHE A 135 -3.11 13.57 8.12
CA PHE A 135 -2.66 14.87 7.65
C PHE A 135 -1.19 15.15 8.00
N ASN A 136 -0.30 14.23 7.63
CA ASN A 136 1.13 14.34 7.93
C ASN A 136 1.69 15.62 7.30
N SER A 137 2.35 16.45 8.08
CA SER A 137 2.80 17.77 7.64
C SER A 137 4.16 18.12 8.23
N GLY A 138 4.96 18.85 7.48
CA GLY A 138 6.27 19.29 7.93
C GLY A 138 7.00 20.13 6.90
N THR A 139 8.32 19.96 6.84
CA THR A 139 9.18 20.64 5.87
C THR A 139 10.06 19.61 5.18
N GLU A 140 10.04 19.59 3.85
CA GLU A 140 10.89 18.74 3.02
C GLU A 140 11.72 19.62 2.10
N LYS A 141 13.06 19.45 2.13
CA LYS A 141 14.01 20.26 1.33
C LYS A 141 13.83 21.79 1.47
N GLY A 142 13.32 22.24 2.61
CA GLY A 142 13.07 23.66 2.91
C GLY A 142 11.67 24.15 2.55
N GLU A 143 10.87 23.34 1.87
CA GLU A 143 9.50 23.68 1.48
C GLU A 143 8.48 23.03 2.45
N PRO A 144 7.39 23.73 2.80
CA PRO A 144 6.33 23.16 3.60
C PRO A 144 5.61 22.05 2.82
N TYR A 145 5.13 21.03 3.52
CA TYR A 145 4.26 20.01 2.94
C TYR A 145 3.15 19.62 3.91
N VAL A 146 2.04 19.16 3.34
CA VAL A 146 0.98 18.45 4.04
C VAL A 146 0.42 17.39 3.10
N SER A 147 0.26 16.18 3.60
CA SER A 147 -0.47 15.11 2.93
C SER A 147 -1.94 15.18 3.35
N ILE A 148 -2.85 14.94 2.41
CA ILE A 148 -4.26 14.74 2.75
C ILE A 148 -4.58 13.27 3.04
N TYR A 149 -3.61 12.37 2.86
CA TYR A 149 -3.77 10.93 3.04
C TYR A 149 -3.46 10.47 4.47
N PHE A 150 -3.83 9.22 4.76
CA PHE A 150 -3.43 8.53 5.97
C PHE A 150 -2.08 7.83 5.76
N ASP A 151 -1.03 8.37 6.37
CA ASP A 151 0.35 8.04 6.06
C ASP A 151 1.11 7.45 7.24
N ASP A 152 2.34 7.02 7.00
CA ASP A 152 3.23 6.37 7.97
C ASP A 152 2.57 5.16 8.65
N CYS A 153 1.76 4.43 7.86
CA CYS A 153 0.95 3.33 8.34
C CYS A 153 1.78 2.13 8.81
N LYS A 154 1.25 1.44 9.82
CA LYS A 154 1.76 0.17 10.35
C LYS A 154 0.58 -0.73 10.73
N ILE A 155 0.64 -2.00 10.37
CA ILE A 155 -0.36 -2.97 10.83
C ILE A 155 -0.09 -3.32 12.30
N LYS A 156 -1.13 -3.21 13.11
CA LYS A 156 -1.17 -3.58 14.52
C LYS A 156 -1.77 -4.97 14.71
N SER A 157 -2.77 -5.31 13.90
CA SER A 157 -3.46 -6.61 13.93
C SER A 157 -3.82 -7.05 12.51
N PRO A 158 -3.50 -8.31 12.12
CA PRO A 158 -2.63 -9.20 12.87
C PRO A 158 -1.23 -8.58 13.04
N SER A 159 -0.52 -8.91 14.11
CA SER A 159 0.86 -8.47 14.30
C SER A 159 1.77 -9.17 13.29
N LEU A 160 2.92 -8.56 12.97
CA LEU A 160 3.89 -9.20 12.07
C LEU A 160 4.32 -10.59 12.54
N LYS A 161 4.36 -10.82 13.86
CA LYS A 161 4.66 -12.12 14.46
C LYS A 161 3.53 -13.13 14.22
N GLU A 162 2.28 -12.71 14.29
CA GLU A 162 1.15 -13.57 13.92
C GLU A 162 1.19 -13.91 12.43
N MET A 163 1.62 -12.95 11.59
CA MET A 163 1.83 -13.19 10.16
C MET A 163 3.03 -14.12 9.85
N GLU A 164 3.93 -14.41 10.80
CA GLU A 164 4.98 -15.42 10.61
C GLU A 164 4.38 -16.82 10.42
N SER A 165 3.20 -17.06 11.00
CA SER A 165 2.47 -18.32 10.84
C SER A 165 1.64 -18.42 9.56
N ILE A 166 1.49 -17.33 8.80
CA ILE A 166 0.79 -17.38 7.51
C ILE A 166 1.71 -18.08 6.51
N GLU A 167 1.27 -19.25 6.06
CA GLU A 167 1.98 -20.05 5.08
C GLU A 167 1.86 -19.43 3.69
N PHE A 168 2.93 -19.57 2.91
CA PHE A 168 2.90 -19.24 1.51
C PHE A 168 1.98 -20.23 0.78
N ASN A 169 0.94 -19.71 0.12
CA ASN A 169 0.03 -20.51 -0.68
C ASN A 169 0.16 -20.12 -2.16
N ASP A 170 0.63 -21.06 -2.97
CA ASP A 170 0.75 -20.85 -4.41
C ASP A 170 -0.65 -20.78 -5.04
N ASN A 171 -0.90 -19.76 -5.85
CA ASN A 171 -2.21 -19.55 -6.47
C ASN A 171 -2.13 -19.35 -8.00
N ILE A 172 -0.98 -19.63 -8.63
CA ILE A 172 -0.77 -19.35 -10.06
C ILE A 172 -1.80 -20.07 -10.96
N SER A 173 -2.28 -21.24 -10.54
CA SER A 173 -3.29 -22.01 -11.27
C SER A 173 -4.70 -21.40 -11.20
N ASP A 174 -5.00 -20.64 -10.14
CA ASP A 174 -6.29 -19.96 -10.01
C ASP A 174 -6.32 -18.68 -10.84
N ILE A 175 -5.17 -18.02 -11.02
CA ILE A 175 -5.06 -16.75 -11.77
C ILE A 175 -5.47 -16.90 -13.23
N ILE A 176 -5.08 -18.02 -13.86
CA ILE A 176 -5.38 -18.29 -15.28
C ILE A 176 -6.86 -18.59 -15.55
N SER A 177 -7.70 -18.67 -14.51
CA SER A 177 -9.13 -18.97 -14.64
C SER A 177 -10.02 -17.74 -14.87
N THR A 178 -9.49 -16.52 -14.68
CA THR A 178 -10.23 -15.26 -14.80
C THR A 178 -9.42 -14.20 -15.55
N GLU A 179 -9.84 -13.87 -16.78
CA GLU A 179 -9.22 -12.82 -17.60
C GLU A 179 -9.60 -11.41 -17.10
N TYR A 180 -8.68 -10.44 -17.23
CA TYR A 180 -8.87 -9.02 -16.95
C TYR A 180 -9.26 -8.67 -15.50
N SER A 181 -8.87 -9.52 -14.56
CA SER A 181 -8.91 -9.18 -13.14
C SER A 181 -7.50 -8.95 -12.60
N GLN A 182 -7.38 -7.90 -11.79
CA GLN A 182 -6.17 -7.65 -11.05
C GLN A 182 -6.07 -8.69 -9.94
N HIS A 183 -5.07 -9.56 -10.03
CA HIS A 183 -4.86 -10.59 -9.05
C HIS A 183 -3.55 -10.40 -8.31
N ARG A 184 -3.57 -10.79 -7.04
CA ARG A 184 -2.35 -11.18 -6.34
C ARG A 184 -1.91 -12.53 -6.91
N ILE A 185 -0.69 -12.56 -7.43
CA ILE A 185 0.00 -13.77 -7.86
C ILE A 185 0.99 -14.14 -6.78
N MET A 186 0.90 -15.38 -6.32
CA MET A 186 1.82 -16.00 -5.39
C MET A 186 2.33 -17.27 -6.03
N GLY A 187 3.64 -17.34 -6.26
CA GLY A 187 4.25 -18.47 -6.93
C GLY A 187 5.74 -18.62 -6.61
N THR A 188 6.29 -19.79 -6.93
CA THR A 188 7.74 -20.02 -6.90
C THR A 188 8.33 -19.68 -8.27
N VAL A 189 9.31 -18.77 -8.29
CA VAL A 189 9.92 -18.27 -9.53
C VAL A 189 10.69 -19.39 -10.22
N SER A 190 10.38 -19.63 -11.50
CA SER A 190 11.11 -20.61 -12.33
C SER A 190 12.24 -19.98 -13.14
N SER A 191 12.12 -18.70 -13.51
CA SER A 191 13.20 -17.96 -14.14
C SER A 191 12.95 -16.46 -14.11
N VAL A 192 14.02 -15.67 -14.20
CA VAL A 192 13.96 -14.22 -14.38
C VAL A 192 14.77 -13.84 -15.61
N ILE A 193 14.10 -13.23 -16.59
CA ILE A 193 14.68 -12.91 -17.90
C ILE A 193 14.68 -11.40 -18.08
N LYS A 194 15.85 -10.82 -18.35
CA LYS A 194 15.95 -9.40 -18.70
C LYS A 194 15.40 -9.18 -20.10
N ILE A 195 14.55 -8.17 -20.26
CA ILE A 195 14.04 -7.74 -21.56
C ILE A 195 15.17 -7.05 -22.33
N PRO A 196 15.59 -7.57 -23.50
CA PRO A 196 16.76 -7.07 -24.20
C PRO A 196 16.51 -5.78 -24.99
N GLU A 197 15.27 -5.49 -25.37
CA GLU A 197 14.92 -4.32 -26.17
C GLU A 197 14.99 -3.00 -25.39
N THR A 198 15.44 -1.94 -26.09
CA THR A 198 15.40 -0.58 -25.56
C THR A 198 13.97 -0.07 -25.41
N VAL A 199 13.77 0.99 -24.62
CA VAL A 199 12.44 1.60 -24.43
C VAL A 199 11.86 2.07 -25.77
N GLU A 200 12.69 2.61 -26.66
CA GLU A 200 12.27 3.11 -27.98
C GLU A 200 11.77 1.98 -28.87
N LYS A 201 12.48 0.84 -28.91
CA LYS A 201 12.05 -0.31 -29.71
C LYS A 201 10.76 -0.93 -29.18
N ARG A 202 10.55 -0.91 -27.86
CA ARG A 202 9.30 -1.38 -27.26
C ARG A 202 8.14 -0.42 -27.47
N GLN A 203 8.42 0.89 -27.51
CA GLN A 203 7.45 1.89 -27.95
C GLN A 203 7.02 1.65 -29.39
N GLU A 204 7.97 1.38 -30.29
CA GLU A 204 7.68 1.09 -31.69
C GLU A 204 6.79 -0.15 -31.84
N MET A 205 6.97 -1.19 -31.01
CA MET A 205 6.07 -2.35 -30.98
C MET A 205 4.65 -1.97 -30.56
N LEU A 206 4.50 -1.10 -29.54
CA LEU A 206 3.19 -0.58 -29.14
C LEU A 206 2.53 0.26 -30.23
N ASP A 207 3.30 1.08 -30.94
CA ASP A 207 2.76 1.96 -32.00
C ASP A 207 2.31 1.18 -33.25
N ASN A 208 2.86 -0.03 -33.45
CA ASN A 208 2.62 -0.88 -34.63
C ASN A 208 1.90 -2.20 -34.33
N TYR A 209 1.25 -2.32 -33.16
CA TYR A 209 0.59 -3.57 -32.76
C TYR A 209 -0.49 -4.00 -33.76
N ASN A 210 -0.62 -5.31 -33.97
CA ASN A 210 -1.65 -5.90 -34.81
C ASN A 210 -2.92 -6.18 -33.99
N SER A 211 -3.91 -5.30 -34.14
CA SER A 211 -5.21 -5.41 -33.47
C SER A 211 -6.03 -6.66 -33.85
N SER A 212 -5.61 -7.45 -34.84
CA SER A 212 -6.25 -8.71 -35.20
C SER A 212 -5.79 -9.89 -34.34
N VAL A 213 -4.71 -9.74 -33.57
CA VAL A 213 -4.22 -10.77 -32.64
C VAL A 213 -4.77 -10.46 -31.25
N ASN A 214 -5.45 -11.46 -30.67
CA ASN A 214 -6.02 -11.31 -29.35
C ASN A 214 -4.92 -11.11 -28.29
N GLY A 215 -5.12 -10.15 -27.40
CA GLY A 215 -4.17 -9.81 -26.33
C GLY A 215 -2.92 -9.06 -26.77
N GLU A 216 -2.73 -8.79 -28.08
CA GLU A 216 -1.48 -8.18 -28.55
C GLU A 216 -1.28 -6.79 -27.96
N PHE A 217 -2.33 -5.97 -27.92
CA PHE A 217 -2.28 -4.64 -27.29
C PHE A 217 -1.82 -4.72 -25.83
N GLN A 218 -2.41 -5.62 -25.04
CA GLN A 218 -2.06 -5.83 -23.63
C GLN A 218 -0.61 -6.27 -23.49
N PHE A 219 -0.18 -7.22 -24.33
CA PHE A 219 1.20 -7.70 -24.35
C PHE A 219 2.18 -6.56 -24.63
N VAL A 220 2.02 -5.82 -25.74
CA VAL A 220 2.97 -4.76 -26.09
C VAL A 220 2.91 -3.57 -25.12
N SER A 221 1.75 -3.32 -24.50
CA SER A 221 1.60 -2.33 -23.44
C SER A 221 2.39 -2.72 -22.18
N ALA A 222 2.25 -3.96 -21.72
CA ALA A 222 3.01 -4.47 -20.58
C ALA A 222 4.52 -4.56 -20.90
N TYR A 223 4.86 -5.02 -22.10
CA TYR A 223 6.25 -5.14 -22.59
C TYR A 223 6.97 -3.79 -22.62
N ARG A 224 6.27 -2.73 -23.04
CA ARG A 224 6.79 -1.36 -23.10
C ARG A 224 7.38 -0.86 -21.79
N TYR A 225 6.78 -1.23 -20.67
CA TYR A 225 7.22 -0.80 -19.35
C TYR A 225 8.08 -1.85 -18.63
N GLY A 226 8.00 -3.11 -19.05
CA GLY A 226 8.73 -4.24 -18.47
C GLY A 226 10.24 -4.12 -18.63
N THR A 227 10.99 -4.26 -17.55
CA THR A 227 12.46 -4.42 -17.61
C THR A 227 12.88 -5.88 -17.60
N HIS A 228 12.05 -6.72 -16.98
CA HIS A 228 12.27 -8.15 -16.83
C HIS A 228 10.93 -8.88 -16.96
N SER A 229 11.00 -10.17 -17.31
CA SER A 229 9.93 -11.12 -17.06
C SER A 229 10.31 -12.00 -15.87
N VAL A 230 9.41 -12.10 -14.89
CA VAL A 230 9.45 -13.12 -13.84
C VAL A 230 8.49 -14.22 -14.24
N ASN A 231 9.00 -15.43 -14.43
CA ASN A 231 8.22 -16.54 -14.95
C ASN A 231 7.91 -17.56 -13.86
N PHE A 232 6.76 -18.23 -14.01
CA PHE A 232 6.31 -19.33 -13.16
C PHE A 232 5.98 -20.54 -14.03
N GLU A 233 6.25 -21.75 -13.54
CA GLU A 233 5.80 -22.97 -14.19
C GLU A 233 4.31 -23.21 -13.89
N LEU A 234 3.53 -23.45 -14.95
CA LEU A 234 2.15 -23.91 -14.85
C LEU A 234 2.09 -25.42 -15.15
N ALA A 235 0.94 -26.03 -14.89
CA ALA A 235 0.68 -27.40 -15.32
C ALA A 235 0.82 -27.55 -16.85
N ASP A 236 1.07 -28.78 -17.30
CA ASP A 236 1.17 -29.17 -18.72
C ASP A 236 2.28 -28.46 -19.51
N GLY A 237 3.34 -27.98 -18.84
CA GLY A 237 4.49 -27.35 -19.48
C GLY A 237 4.21 -25.93 -20.00
N LYS A 238 3.13 -25.31 -19.53
CA LYS A 238 2.85 -23.89 -19.75
C LYS A 238 3.64 -23.03 -18.78
N HIS A 239 3.72 -21.74 -19.09
CA HIS A 239 4.36 -20.75 -18.22
C HIS A 239 3.48 -19.52 -18.05
N LEU A 240 3.50 -18.94 -16.85
CA LEU A 240 2.95 -17.63 -16.58
C LEU A 240 4.06 -16.60 -16.69
N MET A 241 3.92 -15.63 -17.60
CA MET A 241 4.90 -14.58 -17.84
C MET A 241 4.46 -13.29 -17.15
N CYS A 242 5.19 -12.83 -16.13
CA CYS A 242 4.88 -11.60 -15.42
C CYS A 242 5.86 -10.48 -15.78
N PHE A 243 5.38 -9.45 -16.48
CA PHE A 243 6.18 -8.26 -16.80
C PHE A 243 6.37 -7.38 -15.58
N VAL A 244 7.62 -7.11 -15.21
CA VAL A 244 7.97 -6.30 -14.02
C VAL A 244 8.98 -5.22 -14.33
N ASN A 245 8.93 -4.13 -13.55
CA ASN A 245 9.90 -3.04 -13.62
C ASN A 245 10.84 -3.07 -12.41
N GLU A 246 12.15 -3.23 -12.64
CA GLU A 246 13.18 -3.28 -11.60
C GLU A 246 13.25 -2.00 -10.75
N ARG A 247 12.68 -0.89 -11.23
CA ARG A 247 12.59 0.36 -10.46
C ARG A 247 11.60 0.27 -9.30
N ASN A 248 10.64 -0.66 -9.38
CA ASN A 248 9.52 -0.80 -8.45
C ASN A 248 9.75 -1.87 -7.37
N GLY A 249 10.87 -2.60 -7.41
CA GLY A 249 11.17 -3.62 -6.42
C GLY A 249 12.54 -4.28 -6.60
N THR A 250 12.91 -5.12 -5.62
CA THR A 250 14.05 -6.02 -5.79
C THR A 250 13.62 -7.19 -6.67
N LEU A 251 14.40 -7.48 -7.71
CA LEU A 251 14.14 -8.63 -8.57
C LEU A 251 14.39 -9.93 -7.78
N PRO A 252 13.53 -10.95 -7.94
CA PRO A 252 13.75 -12.25 -7.32
C PRO A 252 14.81 -13.06 -8.08
N GLU A 253 15.23 -14.16 -7.48
CA GLU A 253 16.04 -15.20 -8.11
C GLU A 253 15.18 -16.44 -8.41
N GLU A 254 15.70 -17.35 -9.24
CA GLU A 254 15.08 -18.67 -9.45
C GLU A 254 14.96 -19.42 -8.12
N GLY A 255 13.79 -19.98 -7.86
CA GLY A 255 13.45 -20.68 -6.61
C GLY A 255 12.87 -19.78 -5.51
N ASP A 256 12.88 -18.45 -5.68
CA ASP A 256 12.24 -17.56 -4.70
C ASP A 256 10.72 -17.73 -4.70
N LYS A 257 10.15 -17.78 -3.50
CA LYS A 257 8.70 -17.64 -3.29
C LYS A 257 8.37 -16.15 -3.32
N VAL A 258 7.49 -15.73 -4.23
CA VAL A 258 7.15 -14.31 -4.39
C VAL A 258 5.66 -14.04 -4.32
N SER A 259 5.32 -12.81 -3.96
CA SER A 259 4.01 -12.22 -4.26
C SER A 259 4.20 -10.99 -5.12
N LEU A 260 3.42 -10.90 -6.19
CA LEU A 260 3.25 -9.73 -7.02
C LEU A 260 1.76 -9.53 -7.31
N ILE A 261 1.42 -8.39 -7.86
CA ILE A 261 0.05 -7.97 -8.17
C ILE A 261 0.04 -7.45 -9.60
N GLY A 262 -0.84 -7.98 -10.43
CA GLY A 262 -0.92 -7.54 -11.82
C GLY A 262 -2.23 -7.93 -12.47
N GLU A 263 -2.44 -7.39 -13.66
CA GLU A 263 -3.60 -7.70 -14.49
C GLU A 263 -3.28 -8.89 -15.37
N HIS A 264 -4.09 -9.95 -15.27
CA HIS A 264 -3.94 -11.16 -16.08
C HIS A 264 -4.57 -10.98 -17.47
N PHE A 265 -3.86 -11.43 -18.50
CA PHE A 265 -4.33 -11.48 -19.89
C PHE A 265 -3.68 -12.64 -20.67
N THR A 266 -4.35 -13.09 -21.72
CA THR A 266 -3.80 -14.11 -22.64
C THR A 266 -3.22 -13.45 -23.89
N TYR A 267 -2.06 -13.90 -24.37
CA TYR A 267 -1.49 -13.47 -25.66
C TYR A 267 -0.93 -14.67 -26.41
N ASP A 268 -1.38 -14.92 -27.65
CA ASP A 268 -0.91 -16.02 -28.51
C ASP A 268 -0.83 -17.40 -27.80
N GLY A 269 -1.82 -17.69 -26.94
CA GLY A 269 -1.87 -18.93 -26.16
C GLY A 269 -0.96 -18.98 -24.93
N TYR A 270 -0.23 -17.90 -24.64
CA TYR A 270 0.52 -17.68 -23.40
C TYR A 270 -0.34 -16.97 -22.35
N GLU A 271 -0.10 -17.32 -21.09
CA GLU A 271 -0.66 -16.64 -19.94
C GLU A 271 0.31 -15.53 -19.51
N CYS A 272 -0.18 -14.30 -19.44
CA CYS A 272 0.64 -13.13 -19.18
C CYS A 272 0.03 -12.26 -18.07
N VAL A 273 0.90 -11.52 -17.40
CA VAL A 273 0.51 -10.57 -16.35
C VAL A 273 1.26 -9.26 -16.56
N ASP A 274 0.51 -8.15 -16.56
CA ASP A 274 1.10 -6.83 -16.38
C ASP A 274 1.26 -6.53 -14.90
N ALA A 275 2.49 -6.64 -14.41
CA ALA A 275 2.87 -6.35 -13.03
C ALA A 275 3.93 -5.23 -12.96
N ASN A 276 3.93 -4.33 -13.94
CA ASN A 276 4.96 -3.28 -14.04
C ASN A 276 4.98 -2.35 -12.84
N GLU A 277 3.81 -1.99 -12.32
CA GLU A 277 3.66 -1.13 -11.14
C GLU A 277 3.66 -1.90 -9.82
N SER A 278 3.98 -3.20 -9.88
CA SER A 278 3.89 -4.07 -8.74
C SER A 278 5.16 -4.03 -7.89
N PRO A 279 5.05 -3.82 -6.57
CA PRO A 279 6.13 -4.23 -5.67
C PRO A 279 6.24 -5.76 -5.68
N ILE A 280 7.47 -6.26 -5.80
CA ILE A 280 7.77 -7.69 -5.70
C ILE A 280 8.12 -8.02 -4.24
N TYR A 281 7.34 -8.88 -3.63
CA TYR A 281 7.55 -9.36 -2.26
C TYR A 281 8.23 -10.72 -2.29
N ILE A 282 9.46 -10.81 -1.80
CA ILE A 282 10.22 -12.06 -1.72
C ILE A 282 10.07 -12.64 -0.30
N PHE A 283 9.63 -13.89 -0.21
CA PHE A 283 9.48 -14.62 1.04
C PHE A 283 10.67 -15.56 1.22
N ASN A 284 11.68 -15.09 1.95
CA ASN A 284 12.82 -15.91 2.33
C ASN A 284 12.43 -16.84 3.50
N ASP A 285 12.73 -18.14 3.40
CA ASP A 285 12.57 -19.13 4.48
C ASP A 285 13.65 -18.96 5.59
N LYS A 286 13.97 -17.73 6.01
CA LYS A 286 14.96 -17.45 7.07
C LYS A 286 14.33 -17.31 8.44
#